data_AF-A0A3R6U646-F1
#
_entry.id   AF-A0A3R6U646-F1
#
_cell.length_a   1.000
_cell.length_b   1.000
_cell.length_c   1.000
_cell.angle_alpha   90.00
_cell.angle_beta   90.00
_cell.angle_gamma   90.00
#
_symmetry.space_group_name_H-M   'P 1'
#
loop_
_entity.id
_entity.type
_entity.pdbx_description
1 polymer ?
#
loop_
_entity_poly.entity_id
_entity_poly.type
_entity_poly.pdbx_seq_one_letter_code
_entity_poly.pdbx_strand_id
1 'polypeptide(L)'
;MAGFEEALRQNQELQDSKYKLLGVTYKDGPEMSRLKNAEKQLLSFFSERKLSPDPNAFEEQLSEAKNLYRELIESCRAYTLSHKRPWTASGKARKQMVLQIWKIAELEDSKLQATAEVLQKRNMEDASWANVLGAMRVAHIDLSSHEIETTGGGTSDVTVIKYPNTKLFYKKEEKLLPLREDVKALIQQKPEWKSHEALITKLLSLIDNENPISMGNMALASYKDLGIFLAMISTDLTLTSEEQAELKTFMPEFSAAFKKLNTRFGIAKDAGIEPGQDLSKRNVATSRMASLLGIPGLVTDSAAVVLKTGQENSENGIVTVMAKGEQFETIRQKGLPVTSSPELIKSLINLQLLDTICGQVDRNSSNLFFTYEERDGKRILKGVTGIDSDMAFGTTAYAALEERRDGFLQLKPIEQNGTCTLPYLDQTVCAHILSLDKNMVFFVMSDLLNQKELDALWGRIEGVQNLLLKNIDRMTDDTWPDSNIIALRNQYNGTYFNKISDLLA
;
A
#
# COMPACT_ATOMS: atom_id res chain seq x y z
N MET A 1 9.65 -22.06 18.48
CA MET A 1 10.79 -21.89 17.55
C MET A 1 10.89 -23.03 16.53
N ALA A 2 10.77 -24.31 16.92
CA ALA A 2 10.82 -25.45 15.98
C ALA A 2 9.75 -25.45 14.85
N GLY A 3 8.55 -24.89 15.07
CA GLY A 3 7.51 -24.81 14.03
C GLY A 3 7.72 -23.70 12.98
N PHE A 4 8.53 -22.69 13.29
CA PHE A 4 8.83 -21.59 12.37
C PHE A 4 9.96 -21.94 11.41
N GLU A 5 10.98 -22.66 11.90
CA GLU A 5 12.05 -23.22 11.07
C GLU A 5 11.55 -24.35 10.15
N GLU A 6 10.60 -25.19 10.61
CA GLU A 6 9.95 -26.21 9.77
C GLU A 6 9.09 -25.57 8.66
N ALA A 7 8.38 -24.47 8.96
CA ALA A 7 7.62 -23.71 7.98
C ALA A 7 8.51 -22.97 6.97
N LEU A 8 9.62 -22.38 7.43
CA LEU A 8 10.65 -21.79 6.56
C LEU A 8 11.30 -22.86 5.68
N ARG A 9 11.61 -24.04 6.21
CA ARG A 9 12.17 -25.16 5.45
C ARG A 9 11.19 -25.68 4.40
N GLN A 10 9.91 -25.84 4.75
CA GLN A 10 8.87 -26.26 3.80
C GLN A 10 8.62 -25.19 2.72
N ASN A 11 8.72 -23.90 3.06
CA ASN A 11 8.67 -22.81 2.08
C ASN A 11 9.91 -22.78 1.18
N GLN A 12 11.10 -22.97 1.75
CA GLN A 12 12.34 -23.09 0.99
C GLN A 12 12.29 -24.29 0.04
N GLU A 13 11.77 -25.43 0.50
CA GLU A 13 11.55 -26.63 -0.30
C GLU A 13 10.48 -26.43 -1.40
N LEU A 14 9.48 -25.58 -1.19
CA LEU A 14 8.47 -25.19 -2.19
C LEU A 14 9.02 -24.21 -3.24
N GLN A 15 9.91 -23.30 -2.84
CA GLN A 15 10.54 -22.33 -3.75
C GLN A 15 11.70 -22.94 -4.54
N ASP A 16 12.50 -23.80 -3.93
CA ASP A 16 13.63 -24.48 -4.57
C ASP A 16 13.19 -25.77 -5.29
N SER A 17 12.01 -26.31 -4.98
CA SER A 17 11.52 -27.52 -5.60
C SER A 17 10.00 -27.53 -5.75
N LYS A 18 9.57 -27.39 -7.00
CA LYS A 18 8.42 -28.10 -7.55
C LYS A 18 7.12 -27.91 -6.77
N TYR A 19 6.31 -26.91 -7.12
CA TYR A 19 4.95 -26.88 -6.58
C TYR A 19 4.21 -28.17 -6.98
N LYS A 20 3.67 -28.87 -5.98
CA LYS A 20 2.88 -30.08 -6.17
C LYS A 20 1.42 -29.68 -6.33
N LEU A 21 0.88 -29.83 -7.53
CA LEU A 21 -0.56 -29.74 -7.78
C LEU A 21 -1.06 -31.14 -8.11
N LEU A 22 -1.97 -31.68 -7.30
CA LEU A 22 -2.57 -33.02 -7.50
C LEU A 22 -1.53 -34.15 -7.63
N GLY A 23 -0.45 -34.11 -6.86
CA GLY A 23 0.61 -35.12 -6.89
C GLY A 23 1.61 -34.97 -8.05
N VAL A 24 1.41 -33.99 -8.96
CA VAL A 24 2.34 -33.69 -10.05
C VAL A 24 3.29 -32.59 -9.64
N THR A 25 4.56 -32.87 -9.89
CA THR A 25 5.72 -32.05 -9.55
C THR A 25 6.05 -31.14 -10.73
N TYR A 26 5.72 -29.85 -10.64
CA TYR A 26 5.96 -28.90 -11.74
C TYR A 26 7.34 -28.23 -11.60
N LYS A 27 8.25 -28.46 -12.55
CA LYS A 27 9.50 -27.68 -12.63
C LYS A 27 9.30 -26.47 -13.54
N ASP A 28 9.99 -25.38 -13.21
CA ASP A 28 10.13 -24.26 -14.14
C ASP A 28 10.74 -24.75 -15.45
N GLY A 29 10.19 -24.25 -16.57
CA GLY A 29 10.82 -24.42 -17.87
C GLY A 29 12.14 -23.65 -17.93
N PRO A 30 13.06 -24.02 -18.85
CA PRO A 30 14.39 -23.42 -18.93
C PRO A 30 14.34 -21.90 -19.11
N GLU A 31 13.35 -21.38 -19.85
CA GLU A 31 13.17 -19.94 -20.04
C GLU A 31 12.76 -19.22 -18.75
N MET A 32 11.89 -19.84 -17.94
CA MET A 32 11.46 -19.26 -16.68
C MET A 32 12.60 -19.28 -15.65
N SER A 33 13.35 -20.38 -15.58
CA SER A 33 14.52 -20.48 -14.71
C SER A 33 15.58 -19.43 -15.06
N ARG A 34 15.85 -19.21 -16.35
CA ARG A 34 16.78 -18.17 -16.81
C ARG A 34 16.32 -16.78 -16.39
N LEU A 35 15.04 -16.48 -16.61
CA LEU A 35 14.42 -15.21 -16.22
C LEU A 35 14.54 -14.95 -14.71
N LYS A 36 14.14 -15.90 -13.86
CA LYS A 36 14.24 -15.75 -12.40
C LYS A 36 15.67 -15.54 -11.93
N ASN A 37 16.64 -16.20 -12.57
CA ASN A 37 18.05 -15.99 -12.26
C ASN A 37 18.52 -14.59 -12.65
N ALA A 38 18.13 -14.08 -13.82
CA ALA A 38 18.44 -12.72 -14.25
C ALA A 38 17.83 -11.67 -13.30
N GLU A 39 16.58 -11.84 -12.88
CA GLU A 39 15.92 -10.98 -11.88
C GLU A 39 16.69 -10.97 -10.56
N LYS A 40 17.06 -12.15 -10.06
CA LYS A 40 17.82 -12.29 -8.80
C LYS A 40 19.17 -11.58 -8.86
N GLN A 41 19.91 -11.75 -9.96
CA GLN A 41 21.22 -11.12 -10.13
C GLN A 41 21.11 -9.60 -10.20
N LEU A 42 20.15 -9.08 -10.97
CA LEU A 42 19.91 -7.65 -11.07
C LEU A 42 19.45 -7.06 -9.73
N LEU A 43 18.55 -7.74 -9.02
CA LEU A 43 18.09 -7.31 -7.70
C LEU A 43 19.25 -7.22 -6.71
N SER A 44 20.06 -8.29 -6.61
CA SER A 44 21.25 -8.34 -5.73
C SER A 44 22.23 -7.21 -6.05
N PHE A 45 22.47 -6.94 -7.33
CA PHE A 45 23.32 -5.81 -7.75
C PHE A 45 22.81 -4.47 -7.20
N PHE A 46 21.50 -4.19 -7.31
CA PHE A 46 20.93 -2.93 -6.85
C PHE A 46 20.84 -2.82 -5.33
N SER A 47 20.54 -3.91 -4.63
CA SER A 47 20.31 -3.90 -3.18
C SER A 47 21.60 -3.89 -2.35
N GLU A 48 22.68 -4.48 -2.85
CA GLU A 48 23.87 -4.76 -2.04
C GLU A 48 25.04 -3.80 -2.30
N ARG A 49 24.99 -3.01 -3.38
CA ARG A 49 26.15 -2.25 -3.86
C ARG A 49 26.05 -0.76 -3.59
N LYS A 50 27.14 -0.21 -3.05
CA LYS A 50 27.40 1.23 -3.03
C LYS A 50 27.80 1.72 -4.43
N LEU A 51 27.45 2.95 -4.73
CA LEU A 51 27.86 3.62 -5.95
C LEU A 51 29.30 4.11 -5.78
N SER A 52 30.22 3.68 -6.65
CA SER A 52 31.62 4.06 -6.51
C SER A 52 31.84 5.55 -6.85
N PRO A 53 32.55 6.32 -6.01
CA PRO A 53 33.00 7.66 -6.36
C PRO A 53 34.24 7.62 -7.28
N ASP A 54 34.99 6.51 -7.30
CA ASP A 54 36.10 6.31 -8.23
C ASP A 54 35.56 6.11 -9.66
N PRO A 55 36.01 6.91 -10.65
CA PRO A 55 35.48 6.86 -12.01
C PRO A 55 35.66 5.50 -12.71
N ASN A 56 36.78 4.81 -12.49
CA ASN A 56 37.05 3.55 -13.17
C ASN A 56 36.16 2.43 -12.60
N ALA A 57 36.11 2.31 -11.27
CA ALA A 57 35.24 1.35 -10.60
C ALA A 57 33.75 1.65 -10.88
N PHE A 58 33.36 2.93 -11.05
CA PHE A 58 32.01 3.29 -11.46
C PHE A 58 31.67 2.80 -12.87
N GLU A 59 32.55 3.02 -13.85
CA GLU A 59 32.34 2.55 -15.22
C GLU A 59 32.23 1.02 -15.29
N GLU A 60 33.02 0.30 -14.51
CA GLU A 60 32.91 -1.15 -14.38
C GLU A 60 31.54 -1.57 -13.82
N GLN A 61 31.10 -0.94 -12.73
CA GLN A 61 29.79 -1.20 -12.13
C GLN A 61 28.65 -0.88 -13.11
N LEU A 62 28.73 0.24 -13.84
CA LEU A 62 27.73 0.65 -14.82
C LEU A 62 27.65 -0.34 -15.99
N SER A 63 28.80 -0.82 -16.47
CA SER A 63 28.87 -1.85 -17.51
C SER A 63 28.23 -3.17 -17.06
N GLU A 64 28.49 -3.58 -15.81
CA GLU A 64 27.86 -4.75 -15.20
C GLU A 64 26.34 -4.59 -15.11
N ALA A 65 25.84 -3.46 -14.62
CA ALA A 65 24.40 -3.17 -14.53
C ALA A 65 23.72 -3.27 -15.91
N LYS A 66 24.31 -2.68 -16.96
CA LYS A 66 23.81 -2.77 -18.34
C LYS A 66 23.75 -4.21 -18.85
N ASN A 67 24.76 -5.02 -18.53
CA ASN A 67 24.76 -6.43 -18.94
C ASN A 67 23.67 -7.23 -18.22
N LEU A 68 23.44 -6.96 -16.93
CA LEU A 68 22.36 -7.59 -16.16
C LEU A 68 20.97 -7.22 -16.70
N TYR A 69 20.74 -5.95 -17.07
CA TYR A 69 19.49 -5.55 -17.74
C TYR A 69 19.31 -6.24 -19.09
N ARG A 70 20.36 -6.30 -19.92
CA ARG A 70 20.30 -6.99 -21.21
C ARG A 70 19.90 -8.47 -21.03
N GLU A 71 20.51 -9.16 -20.07
CA GLU A 71 20.19 -10.56 -19.77
C GLU A 71 18.73 -10.74 -19.32
N LEU A 72 18.21 -9.83 -18.47
CA LEU A 72 16.81 -9.85 -18.05
C LEU A 72 15.86 -9.63 -19.24
N ILE A 73 16.11 -8.59 -20.05
CA ILE A 73 15.30 -8.25 -21.23
C ILE A 73 15.27 -9.41 -22.23
N GLU A 74 16.43 -10.00 -22.52
CA GLU A 74 16.53 -11.16 -23.41
C GLU A 74 15.79 -12.38 -22.85
N SER A 75 15.84 -12.59 -21.53
CA SER A 75 15.12 -13.68 -20.86
C SER A 75 13.61 -13.49 -20.91
N CYS A 76 13.11 -12.26 -20.68
CA CYS A 76 11.69 -11.94 -20.85
C CYS A 76 11.22 -12.14 -22.29
N ARG A 77 12.02 -11.71 -23.26
CA ARG A 77 11.74 -11.91 -24.68
C ARG A 77 11.69 -13.40 -25.04
N ALA A 78 12.66 -14.19 -24.58
CA ALA A 78 12.70 -15.63 -24.81
C ALA A 78 11.46 -16.33 -24.24
N TYR A 79 11.08 -16.03 -23.00
CA TYR A 79 9.89 -16.59 -22.36
C TYR A 79 8.60 -16.23 -23.12
N THR A 80 8.42 -14.97 -23.49
CA THR A 80 7.19 -14.51 -24.18
C THR A 80 7.07 -15.08 -25.60
N LEU A 81 8.20 -15.34 -26.27
CA LEU A 81 8.25 -16.01 -27.58
C LEU A 81 7.99 -17.51 -27.49
N SER A 82 8.43 -18.20 -26.44
CA SER A 82 8.10 -19.62 -26.21
C SER A 82 6.64 -19.80 -25.76
N HIS A 83 6.07 -18.79 -25.10
CA HIS A 83 4.69 -18.80 -24.59
C HIS A 83 3.77 -17.85 -25.39
N LYS A 84 3.75 -17.97 -26.73
CA LYS A 84 2.92 -17.08 -27.60
C LYS A 84 1.42 -17.15 -27.28
N ARG A 85 0.89 -18.33 -26.99
CA ARG A 85 -0.55 -18.55 -26.73
C ARG A 85 -0.71 -19.51 -25.54
N PRO A 86 -0.57 -19.03 -24.30
CA PRO A 86 -0.76 -19.89 -23.13
C PRO A 86 -2.24 -20.28 -23.01
N TRP A 87 -2.48 -21.56 -22.81
CA TRP A 87 -3.84 -22.13 -22.75
C TRP A 87 -4.47 -22.00 -21.36
N THR A 88 -3.67 -22.13 -20.30
CA THR A 88 -4.14 -22.09 -18.91
C THR A 88 -4.21 -20.67 -18.36
N ALA A 89 -5.10 -20.44 -17.38
CA ALA A 89 -5.20 -19.15 -16.68
C ALA A 89 -3.85 -18.75 -16.04
N SER A 90 -3.18 -19.68 -15.35
CA SER A 90 -1.85 -19.44 -14.77
C SER A 90 -0.77 -19.18 -15.82
N GLY A 91 -0.86 -19.79 -17.01
CA GLY A 91 0.04 -19.49 -18.12
C GLY A 91 -0.16 -18.07 -18.67
N LYS A 92 -1.43 -17.63 -18.76
CA LYS A 92 -1.77 -16.24 -19.16
C LYS A 92 -1.28 -15.23 -18.12
N ALA A 93 -1.52 -15.50 -16.84
CA ALA A 93 -1.07 -14.66 -15.74
C ALA A 93 0.47 -14.50 -15.71
N ARG A 94 1.22 -15.61 -15.75
CA ARG A 94 2.69 -15.56 -15.81
C ARG A 94 3.19 -14.77 -17.01
N LYS A 95 2.60 -14.97 -18.18
CA LYS A 95 2.95 -14.18 -19.37
C LYS A 95 2.71 -12.69 -19.16
N GLN A 96 1.59 -12.30 -18.57
CA GLN A 96 1.29 -10.90 -18.27
C GLN A 96 2.31 -10.30 -17.31
N MET A 97 2.69 -11.02 -16.25
CA MET A 97 3.74 -10.58 -15.32
C MET A 97 5.09 -10.40 -16.03
N VAL A 98 5.52 -11.37 -16.84
CA VAL A 98 6.77 -11.26 -17.61
C VAL A 98 6.76 -10.08 -18.57
N LEU A 99 5.62 -9.78 -19.21
CA LEU A 99 5.48 -8.59 -20.06
C LEU A 99 5.59 -7.28 -19.26
N GLN A 100 5.08 -7.25 -18.02
CA GLN A 100 5.23 -6.08 -17.15
C GLN A 100 6.70 -5.87 -16.75
N ILE A 101 7.39 -6.95 -16.35
CA ILE A 101 8.80 -6.91 -15.97
C ILE A 101 9.67 -6.48 -17.15
N TRP A 102 9.39 -7.01 -18.34
CA TRP A 102 10.07 -6.58 -19.56
C TRP A 102 9.94 -5.07 -19.78
N LYS A 103 8.71 -4.53 -19.70
CA LYS A 103 8.46 -3.10 -19.88
C LYS A 103 9.19 -2.25 -18.84
N ILE A 104 9.25 -2.70 -17.59
CA ILE A 104 9.98 -2.03 -16.51
C ILE A 104 11.48 -2.03 -16.80
N ALA A 105 12.04 -3.20 -17.15
CA ALA A 105 13.46 -3.36 -17.45
C ALA A 105 13.91 -2.52 -18.65
N GLU A 106 13.12 -2.45 -19.73
CA GLU A 106 13.43 -1.58 -20.88
C GLU A 106 13.43 -0.10 -20.51
N LEU A 107 12.47 0.34 -19.71
CA LEU A 107 12.39 1.72 -19.27
C LEU A 107 13.57 2.09 -18.37
N GLU A 108 13.96 1.20 -17.46
CA GLU A 108 15.10 1.42 -16.56
C GLU A 108 16.43 1.42 -17.30
N ASP A 109 16.67 0.43 -18.17
CA ASP A 109 17.89 0.37 -18.99
C ASP A 109 18.08 1.65 -19.82
N SER A 110 16.98 2.19 -20.37
CA SER A 110 17.01 3.46 -21.13
C SER A 110 17.42 4.69 -20.30
N LYS A 111 17.26 4.64 -18.97
CA LYS A 111 17.57 5.74 -18.05
C LYS A 111 18.87 5.53 -17.27
N LEU A 112 19.32 4.28 -17.13
CA LEU A 112 20.37 3.83 -16.24
C LEU A 112 21.62 4.71 -16.26
N GLN A 113 22.20 4.89 -17.45
CA GLN A 113 23.45 5.63 -17.59
C GLN A 113 23.31 7.09 -17.14
N ALA A 114 22.32 7.80 -17.66
CA ALA A 114 22.11 9.21 -17.34
C ALA A 114 21.85 9.41 -15.84
N THR A 115 21.04 8.55 -15.23
CA THR A 115 20.75 8.62 -13.79
C THR A 115 21.96 8.29 -12.93
N ALA A 116 22.71 7.24 -13.25
CA ALA A 116 23.90 6.83 -12.51
C ALA A 116 24.99 7.91 -12.54
N GLU A 117 25.28 8.48 -13.71
CA GLU A 117 26.28 9.54 -13.87
C GLU A 117 25.91 10.81 -13.08
N VAL A 118 24.63 11.19 -13.05
CA VAL A 118 24.18 12.35 -12.26
C VAL A 118 24.40 12.12 -10.77
N LEU A 119 24.07 10.93 -10.26
CA LEU A 119 24.26 10.61 -8.84
C LEU A 119 25.73 10.47 -8.47
N GLN A 120 26.56 9.89 -9.33
CA GLN A 120 28.00 9.82 -9.14
C GLN A 120 28.63 11.21 -9.05
N LYS A 121 28.29 12.13 -9.97
CA LYS A 121 28.82 13.51 -9.99
C LYS A 121 28.44 14.32 -8.75
N ARG A 122 27.28 14.02 -8.14
CA ARG A 122 26.88 14.65 -6.87
C ARG A 122 27.74 14.19 -5.68
N ASN A 123 28.51 13.11 -5.84
CA ASN A 123 29.43 12.55 -4.86
C ASN A 123 28.82 12.48 -3.45
N MET A 124 27.58 11.97 -3.36
CA MET A 124 26.89 11.83 -2.09
C MET A 124 27.55 10.70 -1.29
N GLU A 125 27.88 10.98 -0.03
CA GLU A 125 28.65 10.09 0.87
C GLU A 125 28.02 8.69 1.03
N ASP A 126 26.69 8.60 0.84
CA ASP A 126 25.89 7.37 0.93
C ASP A 126 25.21 6.95 -0.39
N ALA A 127 25.72 7.41 -1.54
CA ALA A 127 25.16 7.00 -2.83
C ALA A 127 25.25 5.47 -3.01
N SER A 128 24.13 4.86 -3.39
CA SER A 128 24.02 3.43 -3.66
C SER A 128 23.32 3.18 -4.99
N TRP A 129 23.48 1.96 -5.52
CA TRP A 129 22.73 1.56 -6.70
C TRP A 129 21.23 1.52 -6.43
N ALA A 130 20.78 1.25 -5.20
CA ALA A 130 19.38 1.39 -4.80
C ALA A 130 18.86 2.84 -5.00
N ASN A 131 19.69 3.86 -4.76
CA ASN A 131 19.32 5.25 -5.07
C ASN A 131 19.18 5.49 -6.57
N VAL A 132 20.03 4.88 -7.40
CA VAL A 132 19.92 4.91 -8.87
C VAL A 132 18.60 4.28 -9.31
N LEU A 133 18.26 3.10 -8.80
CA LEU A 133 17.00 2.41 -9.10
C LEU A 133 15.77 3.28 -8.77
N GLY A 134 15.75 3.84 -7.56
CA GLY A 134 14.68 4.76 -7.14
C GLY A 134 14.57 5.96 -8.08
N ALA A 135 15.68 6.60 -8.43
CA ALA A 135 15.68 7.76 -9.33
C ALA A 135 15.23 7.42 -10.76
N MET A 136 15.52 6.23 -11.29
CA MET A 136 15.02 5.80 -12.61
C MET A 136 13.50 5.62 -12.64
N ARG A 137 12.91 5.23 -11.51
CA ARG A 137 11.48 4.95 -11.34
C ARG A 137 10.63 6.16 -10.95
N VAL A 138 11.26 7.30 -10.70
CA VAL A 138 10.57 8.57 -10.42
C VAL A 138 10.27 9.30 -11.73
N ALA A 139 9.06 9.85 -11.83
CA ALA A 139 8.69 10.74 -12.92
C ALA A 139 8.98 12.21 -12.54
N HIS A 140 9.35 13.03 -13.53
CA HIS A 140 9.55 14.47 -13.31
C HIS A 140 8.36 15.24 -13.86
N ILE A 141 7.71 16.03 -13.01
CA ILE A 141 6.58 16.88 -13.40
C ILE A 141 6.97 18.34 -13.24
N ASP A 142 6.81 19.11 -14.31
CA ASP A 142 6.98 20.56 -14.32
C ASP A 142 5.60 21.25 -14.28
N LEU A 143 5.35 21.97 -13.19
CA LEU A 143 4.08 22.65 -12.96
C LEU A 143 3.92 23.97 -13.70
N SER A 144 4.99 24.52 -14.29
CA SER A 144 4.96 25.83 -14.98
C SER A 144 3.94 25.92 -16.12
N SER A 145 3.40 24.79 -16.58
CA SER A 145 2.46 24.69 -17.69
C SER A 145 1.04 24.22 -17.31
N HIS A 146 0.73 24.06 -16.02
CA HIS A 146 -0.53 23.44 -15.57
C HIS A 146 -1.38 24.36 -14.66
N GLU A 147 -2.70 24.27 -14.78
CA GLU A 147 -3.64 24.89 -13.83
C GLU A 147 -3.69 24.08 -12.54
N ILE A 148 -3.53 24.77 -11.39
CA ILE A 148 -3.40 24.15 -10.07
C ILE A 148 -4.52 24.64 -9.16
N GLU A 149 -5.06 23.73 -8.37
CA GLU A 149 -6.00 24.02 -7.28
C GLU A 149 -5.55 23.26 -6.04
N THR A 150 -5.70 23.83 -4.85
CA THR A 150 -5.41 23.12 -3.59
C THR A 150 -6.71 22.64 -2.97
N THR A 151 -6.80 21.34 -2.64
CA THR A 151 -7.97 20.75 -1.97
C THR A 151 -7.54 19.82 -0.85
N GLY A 152 -8.32 19.73 0.23
CA GLY A 152 -8.04 18.82 1.34
C GLY A 152 -8.92 19.16 2.55
N GLY A 153 -9.51 18.15 3.19
CA GLY A 153 -10.45 18.32 4.32
C GLY A 153 -10.19 17.43 5.53
N GLY A 154 -9.04 16.75 5.58
CA GLY A 154 -8.72 15.74 6.60
C GLY A 154 -7.42 16.02 7.37
N THR A 155 -6.34 15.41 6.89
CA THR A 155 -5.03 15.29 7.57
C THR A 155 -3.83 15.70 6.71
N SER A 156 -4.00 15.90 5.40
CA SER A 156 -2.93 16.36 4.50
C SER A 156 -3.48 17.25 3.38
N ASP A 157 -2.73 18.27 2.98
CA ASP A 157 -3.03 19.12 1.84
C ASP A 157 -2.71 18.38 0.53
N VAL A 158 -3.63 18.40 -0.43
CA VAL A 158 -3.45 17.75 -1.73
C VAL A 158 -3.51 18.81 -2.83
N THR A 159 -2.48 18.83 -3.67
CA THR A 159 -2.44 19.73 -4.83
C THR A 159 -3.08 19.02 -6.02
N VAL A 160 -4.11 19.62 -6.60
CA VAL A 160 -4.84 19.11 -7.76
C VAL A 160 -4.26 19.72 -9.03
N ILE A 161 -3.72 18.87 -9.89
CA ILE A 161 -3.20 19.23 -11.21
C ILE A 161 -4.26 18.88 -12.24
N LYS A 162 -4.81 19.89 -12.92
CA LYS A 162 -5.90 19.70 -13.89
C LYS A 162 -5.38 19.35 -15.27
N TYR A 163 -5.98 18.33 -15.88
CA TYR A 163 -5.83 17.97 -17.28
C TYR A 163 -7.21 17.98 -17.97
N PRO A 164 -7.30 18.09 -19.31
CA PRO A 164 -8.58 18.23 -20.01
C PRO A 164 -9.63 17.15 -19.67
N ASN A 165 -9.20 15.91 -19.42
CA ASN A 165 -10.09 14.77 -19.19
C ASN A 165 -9.84 14.04 -17.85
N THR A 166 -8.95 14.54 -17.00
CA THR A 166 -8.61 13.90 -15.73
C THR A 166 -7.99 14.90 -14.75
N LYS A 167 -7.82 14.49 -13.50
CA LYS A 167 -7.03 15.25 -12.51
C LYS A 167 -5.99 14.32 -11.90
N LEU A 168 -4.83 14.89 -11.61
CA LEU A 168 -3.84 14.26 -10.76
C LEU A 168 -3.86 14.92 -9.39
N PHE A 169 -3.74 14.10 -8.36
CA PHE A 169 -3.67 14.51 -6.97
C PHE A 169 -2.22 14.33 -6.53
N TYR A 170 -1.49 15.43 -6.41
CA TYR A 170 -0.14 15.44 -5.86
C TYR A 170 -0.21 15.49 -4.33
N LYS A 171 0.51 14.56 -3.72
CA LYS A 171 0.76 14.52 -2.28
C LYS A 171 2.27 14.54 -2.06
N LYS A 172 2.74 15.46 -1.22
CA LYS A 172 4.15 15.56 -0.83
C LYS A 172 4.57 14.30 -0.07
N GLU A 173 5.84 13.90 -0.24
CA GLU A 173 6.42 12.77 0.49
C GLU A 173 6.24 12.96 1.99
N GLU A 174 5.63 11.96 2.62
CA GLU A 174 5.26 12.03 4.03
C GLU A 174 5.81 10.81 4.76
N LYS A 175 6.75 11.04 5.68
CA LYS A 175 7.35 10.00 6.52
C LYS A 175 6.59 9.86 7.83
N LEU A 176 6.48 8.64 8.33
CA LEU A 176 6.00 8.42 9.69
C LEU A 176 7.03 8.96 10.69
N LEU A 177 6.65 9.91 11.51
CA LEU A 177 7.51 10.39 12.61
C LEU A 177 7.15 9.67 13.91
N PRO A 178 8.09 9.54 14.86
CA PRO A 178 7.72 9.27 16.25
C PRO A 178 6.72 10.33 16.71
N LEU A 179 5.66 9.92 17.42
CA LEU A 179 4.55 10.81 17.80
C LEU A 179 5.01 12.15 18.41
N ARG A 180 6.03 12.12 19.28
CA ARG A 180 6.61 13.31 19.91
C ARG A 180 7.22 14.28 18.89
N GLU A 181 7.91 13.77 17.88
CA GLU A 181 8.51 14.59 16.82
C GLU A 181 7.45 15.13 15.87
N ASP A 182 6.38 14.36 15.63
CA ASP A 182 5.25 14.80 14.81
C ASP A 182 4.50 15.98 15.48
N VAL A 183 4.31 15.92 16.81
CA VAL A 183 3.75 17.05 17.56
C VAL A 183 4.69 18.26 17.53
N LYS A 184 6.01 18.08 17.65
CA LYS A 184 6.96 19.20 17.51
C LYS A 184 6.88 19.84 16.13
N ALA A 185 6.81 19.04 15.06
CA ALA A 185 6.64 19.54 13.70
C ALA A 185 5.34 20.34 13.55
N LEU A 186 4.25 19.88 14.16
CA LEU A 186 2.98 20.61 14.17
C LEU A 186 3.08 21.96 14.90
N ILE A 187 3.79 22.05 16.04
CA ILE A 187 4.03 23.33 16.73
C ILE A 187 4.80 24.30 15.83
N GLN A 188 5.77 23.82 15.07
CA GLN A 188 6.54 24.66 14.14
C GLN A 188 5.67 25.21 13.01
N GLN A 189 4.66 24.46 12.57
CA GLN A 189 3.71 24.86 11.53
C GLN A 189 2.62 25.82 12.01
N LYS A 190 2.42 25.93 13.33
CA LYS A 190 1.43 26.80 13.97
C LYS A 190 2.10 27.86 14.83
N PRO A 191 2.52 29.01 14.25
CA PRO A 191 3.20 30.08 14.99
C PRO A 191 2.44 30.54 16.23
N GLU A 192 1.11 30.49 16.20
CA GLU A 192 0.22 30.80 17.31
C GLU A 192 0.37 29.84 18.51
N TRP A 193 0.93 28.64 18.30
CA TRP A 193 1.19 27.67 19.37
C TRP A 193 2.58 27.83 20.00
N LYS A 194 3.47 28.64 19.43
CA LYS A 194 4.82 28.86 19.99
C LYS A 194 4.77 29.47 21.40
N SER A 195 3.79 30.33 21.68
CA SER A 195 3.58 30.87 23.04
C SER A 195 3.24 29.78 24.07
N HIS A 196 2.74 28.64 23.62
CA HIS A 196 2.34 27.50 24.45
C HIS A 196 3.40 26.38 24.50
N GLU A 197 4.58 26.56 23.88
CA GLU A 197 5.58 25.49 23.70
C GLU A 197 6.03 24.85 25.03
N ALA A 198 6.17 25.64 26.09
CA ALA A 198 6.50 25.14 27.43
C ALA A 198 5.41 24.20 27.98
N LEU A 199 4.15 24.60 27.84
CA LEU A 199 2.99 23.83 28.26
C LEU A 199 2.85 22.54 27.44
N ILE A 200 3.02 22.63 26.11
CA ILE A 200 2.98 21.47 25.21
C ILE A 200 4.12 20.49 25.53
N THR A 201 5.32 20.99 25.83
CA THR A 201 6.46 20.15 26.23
C THR A 201 6.18 19.37 27.51
N LYS A 202 5.54 20.01 28.50
CA LYS A 202 5.08 19.32 29.72
C LYS A 202 3.98 18.28 29.43
N LEU A 203 3.07 18.55 28.51
CA LEU A 203 2.07 17.56 28.10
C LEU A 203 2.72 16.38 27.36
N LEU A 204 3.71 16.66 26.50
CA LEU A 204 4.47 15.65 25.78
C LEU A 204 5.29 14.73 26.70
N SER A 205 5.72 15.19 27.88
CA SER A 205 6.41 14.31 28.84
C SER A 205 5.49 13.27 29.49
N LEU A 206 4.16 13.43 29.39
CA LEU A 206 3.20 12.39 29.79
C LEU A 206 3.08 11.28 28.74
N ILE A 207 3.66 11.50 27.56
CA ILE A 207 3.61 10.62 26.40
C ILE A 207 4.90 9.81 26.37
N ASP A 208 5.21 9.10 27.45
CA ASP A 208 6.27 8.11 27.43
C ASP A 208 5.78 6.84 26.71
N ASN A 209 6.62 6.36 25.79
CA ASN A 209 6.33 5.40 24.72
C ASN A 209 5.88 4.00 25.18
N GLU A 210 5.67 3.75 26.47
CA GLU A 210 5.42 2.42 27.02
C GLU A 210 4.08 2.27 27.77
N ASN A 211 3.28 3.33 27.92
CA ASN A 211 1.99 3.23 28.63
C ASN A 211 0.78 3.52 27.71
N PRO A 212 0.11 2.48 27.15
CA PRO A 212 -1.06 2.63 26.27
C PRO A 212 -2.21 3.43 26.90
N ILE A 213 -2.26 3.48 28.24
CA ILE A 213 -3.32 4.12 29.02
C ILE A 213 -3.26 5.66 28.88
N SER A 214 -2.09 6.28 28.74
CA SER A 214 -1.98 7.75 28.57
C SER A 214 -2.42 8.23 27.18
N MET A 215 -2.16 7.42 26.14
CA MET A 215 -2.58 7.70 24.75
C MET A 215 -4.10 7.60 24.56
N GLY A 216 -4.75 6.61 25.17
CA GLY A 216 -6.22 6.46 25.14
C GLY A 216 -6.95 7.62 25.85
N ASN A 217 -6.40 8.09 26.98
CA ASN A 217 -7.02 9.13 27.80
C ASN A 217 -6.92 10.54 27.17
N MET A 218 -5.83 10.88 26.47
CA MET A 218 -5.75 12.13 25.71
C MET A 218 -6.67 12.13 24.47
N ALA A 219 -6.90 10.98 23.83
CA ALA A 219 -7.85 10.86 22.71
C ALA A 219 -9.33 10.91 23.19
N LEU A 220 -9.61 10.39 24.39
CA LEU A 220 -10.91 10.48 25.07
C LEU A 220 -11.27 11.89 25.53
N ALA A 221 -10.31 12.79 25.69
CA ALA A 221 -10.55 14.20 26.01
C ALA A 221 -11.39 14.92 24.95
N SER A 222 -11.65 14.29 23.79
CA SER A 222 -12.45 14.89 22.73
C SER A 222 -13.90 15.20 23.10
N TYR A 223 -14.56 14.59 24.10
CA TYR A 223 -15.91 15.03 24.48
C TYR A 223 -16.27 14.61 25.93
N LYS A 224 -16.00 15.46 26.93
CA LYS A 224 -17.02 15.99 27.88
C LYS A 224 -16.50 16.64 29.16
N ASP A 225 -15.25 16.46 29.58
CA ASP A 225 -14.76 17.22 30.74
C ASP A 225 -13.24 17.42 30.68
N LEU A 226 -12.83 18.60 30.19
CA LEU A 226 -11.48 19.11 30.39
C LEU A 226 -11.10 19.08 31.89
N GLY A 227 -12.09 19.19 32.79
CA GLY A 227 -11.91 19.01 34.23
C GLY A 227 -11.48 17.60 34.64
N ILE A 228 -12.00 16.55 33.98
CA ILE A 228 -11.57 15.15 34.23
C ILE A 228 -10.16 14.94 33.70
N PHE A 229 -9.84 15.43 32.49
CA PHE A 229 -8.49 15.35 31.95
C PHE A 229 -7.49 16.08 32.87
N LEU A 230 -7.80 17.31 33.28
CA LEU A 230 -7.00 18.09 34.24
C LEU A 230 -6.84 17.36 35.58
N ALA A 231 -7.92 16.77 36.12
CA ALA A 231 -7.86 15.99 37.36
C ALA A 231 -6.96 14.76 37.22
N MET A 232 -7.03 14.07 36.07
CA MET A 232 -6.21 12.88 35.78
C MET A 232 -4.73 13.22 35.64
N ILE A 233 -4.37 14.32 34.98
CA ILE A 233 -2.96 14.72 34.83
C ILE A 233 -2.41 15.48 36.04
N SER A 234 -3.27 16.04 36.90
CA SER A 234 -2.82 16.80 38.09
C SER A 234 -2.05 15.96 39.11
N THR A 235 -2.19 14.62 39.06
CA THR A 235 -1.39 13.69 39.87
C THR A 235 0.02 13.50 39.30
N ASP A 236 0.19 13.68 37.99
CA ASP A 236 1.43 13.40 37.25
C ASP A 236 2.15 14.70 36.84
N LEU A 237 1.47 15.84 36.87
CA LEU A 237 1.96 17.11 36.37
C LEU A 237 1.44 18.28 37.21
N THR A 238 2.35 19.03 37.85
CA THR A 238 2.03 20.25 38.58
C THR A 238 1.91 21.43 37.61
N LEU A 239 0.71 21.98 37.47
CA LEU A 239 0.42 23.15 36.63
C LEU A 239 0.12 24.38 37.49
N THR A 240 0.66 25.54 37.13
CA THR A 240 0.30 26.82 37.76
C THR A 240 -1.14 27.21 37.41
N SER A 241 -1.74 28.12 38.19
CA SER A 241 -3.09 28.64 37.88
C SER A 241 -3.16 29.32 36.50
N GLU A 242 -2.06 29.95 36.08
CA GLU A 242 -1.93 30.57 34.76
C GLU A 242 -1.88 29.51 33.65
N GLU A 243 -1.07 28.46 33.82
CA GLU A 243 -1.00 27.34 32.89
C GLU A 243 -2.34 26.59 32.78
N GLN A 244 -3.08 26.45 33.88
CA GLN A 244 -4.43 25.86 33.86
C GLN A 244 -5.44 26.72 33.08
N ALA A 245 -5.34 28.05 33.15
CA ALA A 245 -6.21 28.96 32.40
C ALA A 245 -5.85 28.97 30.91
N GLU A 246 -4.55 28.96 30.59
CA GLU A 246 -4.03 28.84 29.23
C GLU A 246 -4.45 27.53 28.58
N LEU A 247 -4.33 26.42 29.33
CA LEU A 247 -4.72 25.09 28.87
C LEU A 247 -6.22 25.02 28.51
N LYS A 248 -7.09 25.72 29.24
CA LYS A 248 -8.53 25.80 28.88
C LYS A 248 -8.81 26.41 27.52
N THR A 249 -7.96 27.33 27.07
CA THR A 249 -8.16 28.06 25.82
C THR A 249 -7.56 27.31 24.62
N PHE A 250 -6.41 26.68 24.83
CA PHE A 250 -5.63 26.00 23.79
C PHE A 250 -5.99 24.50 23.60
N MET A 251 -6.40 23.82 24.67
CA MET A 251 -6.56 22.36 24.67
C MET A 251 -7.55 21.80 23.64
N PRO A 252 -8.69 22.45 23.30
CA PRO A 252 -9.60 21.89 22.29
C PRO A 252 -8.93 21.72 20.92
N GLU A 253 -8.17 22.72 20.48
CA GLU A 253 -7.47 22.70 19.20
C GLU A 253 -6.31 21.70 19.22
N PHE A 254 -5.50 21.73 20.29
CA PHE A 254 -4.40 20.79 20.49
C PHE A 254 -4.87 19.35 20.57
N SER A 255 -5.91 19.07 21.36
CA SER A 255 -6.48 17.72 21.51
C SER A 255 -7.02 17.18 20.19
N ALA A 256 -7.69 18.02 19.39
CA ALA A 256 -8.17 17.61 18.07
C ALA A 256 -7.02 17.24 17.13
N ALA A 257 -5.97 18.05 17.08
CA ALA A 257 -4.79 17.78 16.24
C ALA A 257 -3.99 16.58 16.76
N PHE A 258 -3.74 16.52 18.06
CA PHE A 258 -3.07 15.39 18.72
C PHE A 258 -3.82 14.09 18.50
N LYS A 259 -5.16 14.08 18.60
CA LYS A 259 -5.98 12.90 18.31
C LYS A 259 -5.76 12.39 16.90
N LYS A 260 -5.66 13.27 15.89
CA LYS A 260 -5.36 12.87 14.51
C LYS A 260 -3.98 12.22 14.41
N LEU A 261 -2.94 12.85 14.97
CA LEU A 261 -1.57 12.33 14.96
C LEU A 261 -1.46 10.99 15.70
N ASN A 262 -2.04 10.89 16.91
CA ASN A 262 -2.03 9.69 17.72
C ASN A 262 -2.81 8.54 17.06
N THR A 263 -3.96 8.83 16.44
CA THR A 263 -4.73 7.82 15.68
C THR A 263 -3.91 7.30 14.52
N ARG A 264 -3.31 8.21 13.73
CA ARG A 264 -2.45 7.86 12.60
C ARG A 264 -1.25 7.02 13.03
N PHE A 265 -0.57 7.42 14.11
CA PHE A 265 0.58 6.69 14.66
C PHE A 265 0.16 5.31 15.19
N GLY A 266 -0.98 5.22 15.88
CA GLY A 266 -1.55 3.96 16.34
C GLY A 266 -1.84 3.00 15.19
N ILE A 267 -2.52 3.47 14.14
CA ILE A 267 -2.82 2.66 12.94
C ILE A 267 -1.52 2.22 12.24
N ALA A 268 -0.54 3.11 12.11
CA ALA A 268 0.74 2.76 11.51
C ALA A 268 1.52 1.72 12.33
N LYS A 269 1.52 1.87 13.67
CA LYS A 269 2.09 0.88 14.59
C LYS A 269 1.38 -0.46 14.48
N ASP A 270 0.05 -0.43 14.39
CA ASP A 270 -0.79 -1.61 14.19
C ASP A 270 -0.50 -2.26 12.83
N ALA A 271 -0.18 -1.52 11.79
CA ALA A 271 0.29 -2.08 10.51
C ALA A 271 1.71 -2.67 10.61
N GLY A 272 2.48 -2.33 11.65
CA GLY A 272 3.89 -2.67 11.79
C GLY A 272 4.79 -1.78 10.93
N ILE A 273 4.40 -0.53 10.72
CA ILE A 273 5.19 0.48 10.02
C ILE A 273 6.07 1.20 11.04
N GLU A 274 7.39 1.13 10.84
CA GLU A 274 8.37 1.78 11.72
C GLU A 274 8.47 3.30 11.42
N PRO A 275 8.78 4.15 12.42
CA PRO A 275 9.13 5.54 12.16
C PRO A 275 10.28 5.67 11.16
N GLY A 276 10.23 6.72 10.33
CA GLY A 276 11.17 6.99 9.24
C GLY A 276 10.74 6.42 7.88
N GLN A 277 9.78 5.49 7.84
CA GLN A 277 9.24 4.94 6.59
C GLN A 277 8.31 5.93 5.89
N ASP A 278 8.30 5.89 4.56
CA ASP A 278 7.49 6.73 3.68
C ASP A 278 6.07 6.16 3.56
N LEU A 279 5.07 6.90 4.01
CA LEU A 279 3.68 6.48 3.93
C LEU A 279 3.12 6.69 2.52
N SER A 280 3.48 7.79 1.87
CA SER A 280 2.89 8.17 0.58
C SER A 280 3.24 7.16 -0.52
N LYS A 281 4.49 6.70 -0.58
CA LYS A 281 4.94 5.72 -1.59
C LYS A 281 4.18 4.39 -1.57
N ARG A 282 3.47 4.08 -0.50
CA ARG A 282 2.64 2.86 -0.40
C ARG A 282 1.47 2.86 -1.37
N ASN A 283 0.94 4.03 -1.78
CA ASN A 283 -0.03 4.12 -2.87
C ASN A 283 0.54 3.62 -4.19
N VAL A 284 1.80 3.97 -4.48
CA VAL A 284 2.52 3.48 -5.67
C VAL A 284 2.68 1.97 -5.57
N ALA A 285 3.09 1.46 -4.39
CA ALA A 285 3.26 0.02 -4.17
C ALA A 285 1.93 -0.75 -4.36
N THR A 286 0.81 -0.25 -3.84
CA THR A 286 -0.50 -0.90 -4.02
C THR A 286 -0.92 -0.92 -5.49
N SER A 287 -0.71 0.18 -6.23
CA SER A 287 -1.05 0.23 -7.66
C SER A 287 -0.21 -0.73 -8.51
N ARG A 288 1.09 -0.89 -8.18
CA ARG A 288 1.96 -1.90 -8.80
C ARG A 288 1.53 -3.32 -8.45
N MET A 289 1.13 -3.56 -7.20
CA MET A 289 0.64 -4.87 -6.78
C MET A 289 -0.67 -5.22 -7.48
N ALA A 290 -1.61 -4.28 -7.59
CA ALA A 290 -2.86 -4.48 -8.34
C ALA A 290 -2.59 -4.82 -9.81
N SER A 291 -1.59 -4.16 -10.43
CA SER A 291 -1.16 -4.48 -11.80
C SER A 291 -0.58 -5.90 -11.92
N LEU A 292 0.27 -6.32 -10.97
CA LEU A 292 0.81 -7.68 -10.90
C LEU A 292 -0.29 -8.73 -10.71
N LEU A 293 -1.36 -8.40 -9.97
CA LEU A 293 -2.51 -9.27 -9.76
C LEU A 293 -3.52 -9.28 -10.92
N GLY A 294 -3.25 -8.56 -12.01
CA GLY A 294 -4.13 -8.51 -13.18
C GLY A 294 -5.40 -7.70 -12.97
N ILE A 295 -5.43 -6.83 -11.95
CA ILE A 295 -6.57 -5.96 -11.59
C ILE A 295 -6.19 -4.47 -11.57
N PRO A 296 -5.54 -3.95 -12.63
CA PRO A 296 -5.26 -2.52 -12.71
C PRO A 296 -6.56 -1.71 -12.66
N GLY A 297 -6.55 -0.59 -11.94
CA GLY A 297 -7.72 0.28 -11.76
C GLY A 297 -8.69 -0.13 -10.64
N LEU A 298 -8.46 -1.25 -9.94
CA LEU A 298 -9.20 -1.57 -8.71
C LEU A 298 -8.82 -0.63 -7.56
N VAL A 299 -7.60 -0.11 -7.61
CA VAL A 299 -7.14 1.07 -6.86
C VAL A 299 -6.66 2.13 -7.84
N THR A 300 -6.56 3.37 -7.40
CA THR A 300 -6.03 4.46 -8.24
C THR A 300 -4.57 4.26 -8.60
N ASP A 301 -4.26 4.45 -9.88
CA ASP A 301 -2.88 4.45 -10.37
C ASP A 301 -2.09 5.59 -9.71
N SER A 302 -0.91 5.26 -9.20
CA SER A 302 -0.04 6.22 -8.52
C SER A 302 1.40 6.09 -9.00
N ALA A 303 2.13 7.21 -9.04
CA ALA A 303 3.53 7.25 -9.43
C ALA A 303 4.32 8.13 -8.46
N ALA A 304 5.56 7.73 -8.15
CA ALA A 304 6.51 8.58 -7.44
C ALA A 304 6.96 9.70 -8.37
N VAL A 305 7.00 10.93 -7.87
CA VAL A 305 7.36 12.11 -8.66
C VAL A 305 8.35 13.01 -7.94
N VAL A 306 9.15 13.71 -8.75
CA VAL A 306 9.80 14.96 -8.35
C VAL A 306 9.04 16.09 -9.02
N LEU A 307 8.41 16.92 -8.20
CA LEU A 307 7.66 18.09 -8.60
C LEU A 307 8.57 19.32 -8.61
N LYS A 308 8.70 20.00 -9.75
CA LYS A 308 9.38 21.30 -9.79
C LYS A 308 8.40 22.43 -9.46
N THR A 309 8.68 23.19 -8.41
CA THR A 309 7.86 24.31 -7.92
C THR A 309 8.49 25.68 -8.24
N GLY A 310 9.44 25.73 -9.19
CA GLY A 310 10.15 26.93 -9.63
C GLY A 310 11.46 26.58 -10.33
N GLN A 311 12.35 27.56 -10.53
CA GLN A 311 13.66 27.33 -11.18
C GLN A 311 14.61 26.48 -10.32
N GLU A 312 14.54 26.57 -8.99
CA GLU A 312 15.49 25.90 -8.07
C GLU A 312 14.82 24.96 -7.05
N ASN A 313 13.50 25.02 -6.88
CA ASN A 313 12.81 24.22 -5.87
C ASN A 313 12.19 22.96 -6.50
N SER A 314 12.53 21.81 -5.93
CA SER A 314 11.92 20.53 -6.27
C SER A 314 11.53 19.76 -5.02
N GLU A 315 10.36 19.13 -5.05
CA GLU A 315 9.84 18.33 -3.94
C GLU A 315 9.57 16.89 -4.39
N ASN A 316 9.91 15.93 -3.53
CA ASN A 316 9.52 14.54 -3.72
C ASN A 316 8.08 14.35 -3.26
N GLY A 317 7.36 13.49 -3.95
CA GLY A 317 6.03 13.07 -3.56
C GLY A 317 5.48 11.98 -4.46
N ILE A 318 4.16 11.88 -4.46
CA ILE A 318 3.43 11.00 -5.37
C ILE A 318 2.40 11.81 -6.13
N VAL A 319 2.04 11.33 -7.32
CA VAL A 319 0.77 11.69 -7.97
C VAL A 319 -0.13 10.48 -8.04
N THR A 320 -1.41 10.71 -7.82
CA THR A 320 -2.45 9.71 -7.92
C THR A 320 -3.50 10.18 -8.92
N VAL A 321 -3.90 9.33 -9.85
CA VAL A 321 -4.96 9.64 -10.81
C VAL A 321 -6.31 9.68 -10.10
N MET A 322 -7.22 10.55 -10.53
CA MET A 322 -8.60 10.58 -10.03
C MET A 322 -9.25 9.19 -10.00
N ALA A 323 -9.84 8.86 -8.85
CA ALA A 323 -10.65 7.65 -8.69
C ALA A 323 -11.87 7.67 -9.61
N LYS A 324 -12.22 6.51 -10.16
CA LYS A 324 -13.42 6.36 -10.98
C LYS A 324 -14.65 6.26 -10.09
N GLY A 325 -15.71 6.98 -10.46
CA GLY A 325 -16.98 6.95 -9.73
C GLY A 325 -17.06 8.01 -8.62
N GLU A 326 -17.94 7.78 -7.66
CA GLU A 326 -18.26 8.72 -6.59
C GLU A 326 -18.28 8.03 -5.23
N GLN A 327 -18.01 8.78 -4.16
CA GLN A 327 -18.17 8.25 -2.81
C GLN A 327 -19.63 7.90 -2.54
N PHE A 328 -19.84 6.86 -1.73
CA PHE A 328 -21.18 6.32 -1.48
C PHE A 328 -22.16 7.37 -0.94
N GLU A 329 -21.71 8.20 0.00
CA GLU A 329 -22.56 9.22 0.62
C GLU A 329 -23.03 10.27 -0.40
N THR A 330 -22.19 10.64 -1.37
CA THR A 330 -22.57 11.52 -2.49
C THR A 330 -23.63 10.86 -3.38
N ILE A 331 -23.49 9.56 -3.67
CA ILE A 331 -24.46 8.80 -4.48
C ILE A 331 -25.81 8.73 -3.76
N ARG A 332 -25.79 8.50 -2.44
CA ARG A 332 -26.98 8.41 -1.59
C ARG A 332 -27.73 9.74 -1.52
N GLN A 333 -27.02 10.85 -1.36
CA GLN A 333 -27.60 12.19 -1.28
C GLN A 333 -28.37 12.61 -2.55
N LYS A 334 -28.08 11.98 -3.68
CA LYS A 334 -28.83 12.17 -4.94
C LYS A 334 -30.19 11.44 -4.98
N GLY A 335 -30.65 10.84 -3.88
CA GLY A 335 -32.07 10.51 -3.64
C GLY A 335 -32.69 9.30 -4.37
N LEU A 336 -31.95 8.57 -5.20
CA LEU A 336 -32.45 7.31 -5.80
C LEU A 336 -32.10 6.12 -4.88
N PRO A 337 -32.97 5.10 -4.77
CA PRO A 337 -32.62 3.84 -4.13
C PRO A 337 -31.36 3.23 -4.74
N VAL A 338 -30.44 2.79 -3.90
CA VAL A 338 -29.16 2.21 -4.31
C VAL A 338 -29.21 0.69 -4.10
N THR A 339 -28.68 -0.06 -5.05
CA THR A 339 -28.52 -1.50 -4.98
C THR A 339 -27.19 -1.93 -5.57
N SER A 340 -26.82 -3.20 -5.39
CA SER A 340 -25.54 -3.73 -5.87
C SER A 340 -25.72 -4.77 -6.96
N SER A 341 -24.76 -4.78 -7.86
CA SER A 341 -24.63 -5.82 -8.89
C SER A 341 -23.65 -6.93 -8.47
N PRO A 342 -23.71 -8.11 -9.11
CA PRO A 342 -22.71 -9.16 -8.94
C PRO A 342 -21.28 -8.70 -9.25
N GLU A 343 -21.09 -7.77 -10.19
CA GLU A 343 -19.78 -7.27 -10.57
C GLU A 343 -19.14 -6.44 -9.46
N LEU A 344 -19.94 -5.62 -8.76
CA LEU A 344 -19.45 -4.91 -7.58
C LEU A 344 -18.97 -5.90 -6.52
N ILE A 345 -19.73 -6.98 -6.31
CA ILE A 345 -19.43 -8.00 -5.31
C ILE A 345 -18.08 -8.65 -5.61
N LYS A 346 -17.86 -9.04 -6.86
CA LYS A 346 -16.57 -9.55 -7.37
C LYS A 346 -15.44 -8.55 -7.15
N SER A 347 -15.64 -7.27 -7.49
CA SER A 347 -14.63 -6.22 -7.28
C SER A 347 -14.27 -6.01 -5.81
N LEU A 348 -15.24 -6.05 -4.89
CA LEU A 348 -15.00 -5.90 -3.45
C LEU A 348 -14.19 -7.06 -2.87
N ILE A 349 -14.45 -8.29 -3.34
CA ILE A 349 -13.68 -9.47 -2.93
C ILE A 349 -12.24 -9.39 -3.45
N ASN A 350 -12.07 -8.96 -4.71
CA ASN A 350 -10.75 -8.72 -5.28
C ASN A 350 -10.00 -7.62 -4.52
N LEU A 351 -10.69 -6.56 -4.08
CA LEU A 351 -10.09 -5.48 -3.28
C LEU A 351 -9.67 -6.00 -1.91
N GLN A 352 -10.47 -6.88 -1.30
CA GLN A 352 -10.13 -7.50 -0.03
C GLN A 352 -8.91 -8.42 -0.13
N LEU A 353 -8.80 -9.21 -1.21
CA LEU A 353 -7.61 -10.01 -1.49
C LEU A 353 -6.36 -9.12 -1.67
N LEU A 354 -6.49 -8.04 -2.42
CA LEU A 354 -5.42 -7.06 -2.60
C LEU A 354 -5.00 -6.44 -1.27
N ASP A 355 -5.96 -5.93 -0.48
CA ASP A 355 -5.68 -5.30 0.82
C ASP A 355 -5.07 -6.28 1.82
N THR A 356 -5.47 -7.57 1.81
CA THR A 356 -4.83 -8.61 2.63
C THR A 356 -3.39 -8.88 2.19
N ILE A 357 -3.11 -8.98 0.89
CA ILE A 357 -1.73 -9.14 0.39
C ILE A 357 -0.88 -7.92 0.75
N CYS A 358 -1.42 -6.72 0.53
CA CYS A 358 -0.76 -5.47 0.85
C CYS A 358 -0.65 -5.24 2.37
N GLY A 359 -1.41 -5.92 3.21
CA GLY A 359 -1.48 -5.64 4.65
C GLY A 359 -2.07 -4.26 4.96
N GLN A 360 -3.00 -3.79 4.12
CA GLN A 360 -3.73 -2.54 4.34
C GLN A 360 -4.64 -2.71 5.57
N VAL A 361 -4.47 -1.84 6.55
CA VAL A 361 -5.27 -1.84 7.78
C VAL A 361 -6.34 -0.76 7.78
N ASP A 362 -6.19 0.34 7.05
CA ASP A 362 -7.05 1.54 7.23
C ASP A 362 -8.10 1.74 6.12
N ARG A 363 -8.48 0.68 5.38
CA ARG A 363 -9.53 0.84 4.38
C ARG A 363 -10.89 1.05 5.05
N ASN A 364 -11.55 2.15 4.72
CA ASN A 364 -12.91 2.45 5.15
C ASN A 364 -13.77 3.01 4.00
N SER A 365 -15.06 3.26 4.25
CA SER A 365 -16.02 3.70 3.21
C SER A 365 -15.66 5.04 2.56
N SER A 366 -14.94 5.92 3.25
CA SER A 366 -14.48 7.20 2.68
C SER A 366 -13.35 7.01 1.66
N ASN A 367 -12.67 5.86 1.69
CA ASN A 367 -11.62 5.50 0.75
C ASN A 367 -12.14 4.74 -0.49
N LEU A 368 -13.46 4.61 -0.67
CA LEU A 368 -14.08 3.84 -1.74
C LEU A 368 -14.92 4.73 -2.65
N PHE A 369 -14.69 4.60 -3.95
CA PHE A 369 -15.45 5.26 -5.01
C PHE A 369 -16.20 4.21 -5.82
N PHE A 370 -17.46 4.46 -6.11
CA PHE A 370 -18.35 3.53 -6.78
C PHE A 370 -18.79 4.06 -8.13
N THR A 371 -18.69 3.21 -9.15
CA THR A 371 -19.35 3.44 -10.44
C THR A 371 -20.75 2.83 -10.39
N TYR A 372 -21.71 3.45 -11.06
CA TYR A 372 -23.09 3.01 -11.06
C TYR A 372 -23.77 3.26 -12.40
N GLU A 373 -24.81 2.48 -12.69
CA GLU A 373 -25.78 2.78 -13.75
C GLU A 373 -27.12 3.14 -13.12
N GLU A 374 -27.89 3.99 -13.79
CA GLU A 374 -29.27 4.27 -13.42
C GLU A 374 -30.20 3.42 -14.29
N ARG A 375 -31.01 2.57 -13.65
CA ARG A 375 -31.97 1.68 -14.31
C ARG A 375 -33.22 1.53 -13.45
N ASP A 376 -34.40 1.64 -14.06
CA ASP A 376 -35.70 1.47 -13.40
C ASP A 376 -35.87 2.31 -12.12
N GLY A 377 -35.39 3.56 -12.15
CA GLY A 377 -35.45 4.48 -11.00
C GLY A 377 -34.53 4.09 -9.84
N LYS A 378 -33.55 3.22 -10.06
CA LYS A 378 -32.54 2.78 -9.07
C LYS A 378 -31.14 3.05 -9.57
N ARG A 379 -30.20 3.26 -8.63
CA ARG A 379 -28.76 3.23 -8.92
C ARG A 379 -28.22 1.85 -8.60
N ILE A 380 -27.74 1.16 -9.63
CA ILE A 380 -27.11 -0.15 -9.50
C ILE A 380 -25.60 0.08 -9.51
N LEU A 381 -24.96 -0.12 -8.36
CA LEU A 381 -23.51 -0.02 -8.24
C LEU A 381 -22.84 -1.17 -9.01
N LYS A 382 -21.88 -0.85 -9.88
CA LYS A 382 -21.23 -1.78 -10.82
C LYS A 382 -19.78 -2.11 -10.50
N GLY A 383 -19.06 -1.22 -9.81
CA GLY A 383 -17.65 -1.43 -9.50
C GLY A 383 -17.16 -0.47 -8.43
N VAL A 384 -15.96 -0.74 -7.93
CA VAL A 384 -15.31 0.04 -6.87
C VAL A 384 -13.88 0.39 -7.26
N THR A 385 -13.44 1.57 -6.84
CA THR A 385 -12.03 1.99 -6.87
C THR A 385 -11.61 2.41 -5.46
N GLY A 386 -10.55 1.78 -4.94
CA GLY A 386 -9.94 2.16 -3.66
C GLY A 386 -8.88 3.26 -3.81
N ILE A 387 -8.78 4.14 -2.82
CA ILE A 387 -7.74 5.18 -2.68
C ILE A 387 -7.09 5.12 -1.30
N ASP A 388 -5.99 5.85 -1.07
CA ASP A 388 -5.43 6.01 0.28
C ASP A 388 -4.90 4.68 0.87
N SER A 389 -3.73 4.29 0.37
CA SER A 389 -2.99 3.10 0.80
C SER A 389 -1.81 3.42 1.71
N ASP A 390 -1.82 4.57 2.38
CA ASP A 390 -0.73 5.04 3.24
C ASP A 390 -0.40 4.08 4.39
N MET A 391 -1.38 3.28 4.83
CA MET A 391 -1.26 2.32 5.93
C MET A 391 -1.06 0.87 5.46
N ALA A 392 -0.62 0.67 4.21
CA ALA A 392 -0.28 -0.64 3.67
C ALA A 392 1.21 -0.99 3.83
N PHE A 393 1.56 -2.23 3.54
CA PHE A 393 2.92 -2.77 3.45
C PHE A 393 3.77 -2.65 4.73
N GLY A 394 3.15 -2.56 5.90
CA GLY A 394 3.86 -2.74 7.16
C GLY A 394 4.30 -4.19 7.38
N THR A 395 4.93 -4.45 8.53
CA THR A 395 5.53 -5.76 8.85
C THR A 395 4.56 -6.76 9.48
N THR A 396 3.28 -6.44 9.59
CA THR A 396 2.28 -7.38 10.13
C THR A 396 2.23 -8.66 9.29
N ALA A 397 2.50 -9.80 9.94
CA ALA A 397 2.48 -11.12 9.33
C ALA A 397 1.05 -11.58 8.99
N TYR A 398 0.93 -12.47 7.99
CA TYR A 398 -0.35 -13.02 7.53
C TYR A 398 -1.22 -13.58 8.67
N ALA A 399 -0.65 -14.40 9.57
CA ALA A 399 -1.39 -14.98 10.69
C ALA A 399 -1.96 -13.93 11.67
N ALA A 400 -1.24 -12.82 11.88
CA ALA A 400 -1.70 -11.73 12.73
C ALA A 400 -2.81 -10.88 12.07
N LEU A 401 -3.03 -11.03 10.75
CA LEU A 401 -4.19 -10.46 10.08
C LEU A 401 -5.47 -11.28 10.36
N GLU A 402 -5.34 -12.59 10.59
CA GLU A 402 -6.49 -13.49 10.85
C GLU A 402 -7.11 -13.28 12.25
N GLU A 403 -6.31 -12.84 13.23
CA GLU A 403 -6.71 -12.75 14.64
C GLU A 403 -7.34 -11.42 15.06
N ARG A 404 -7.28 -10.37 14.22
CA ARG A 404 -7.82 -9.04 14.56
C ARG A 404 -9.35 -9.08 14.65
N ARG A 405 -9.89 -8.69 15.81
CA ARG A 405 -11.33 -8.65 16.12
C ARG A 405 -11.92 -7.23 15.97
N ASP A 406 -11.08 -6.26 15.66
CA ASP A 406 -11.25 -4.83 15.91
C ASP A 406 -11.68 -4.04 14.67
N GLY A 407 -12.28 -4.72 13.68
CA GLY A 407 -13.04 -4.06 12.62
C GLY A 407 -12.19 -3.44 11.51
N PHE A 408 -10.87 -3.64 11.51
CA PHE A 408 -10.02 -3.39 10.37
C PHE A 408 -10.16 -4.51 9.34
N LEU A 409 -10.41 -4.10 8.11
CA LEU A 409 -10.90 -4.92 7.01
C LEU A 409 -9.80 -5.78 6.43
N GLN A 410 -9.59 -6.95 7.02
CA GLN A 410 -8.78 -7.98 6.41
C GLN A 410 -9.64 -9.22 6.28
N LEU A 411 -9.45 -9.96 5.20
CA LEU A 411 -10.12 -11.24 5.02
C LEU A 411 -10.08 -11.99 6.36
N LYS A 412 -11.25 -12.37 6.89
CA LYS A 412 -11.39 -13.69 7.50
C LYS A 412 -11.78 -14.59 6.36
N PRO A 413 -10.91 -14.88 5.37
CA PRO A 413 -11.34 -15.71 4.27
C PRO A 413 -11.50 -17.13 4.78
N ILE A 414 -11.18 -17.42 6.05
CA ILE A 414 -11.21 -18.70 6.73
C ILE A 414 -11.85 -18.53 8.11
N GLU A 415 -12.75 -19.42 8.50
CA GLU A 415 -13.11 -19.61 9.90
C GLU A 415 -11.97 -20.29 10.69
N GLN A 416 -12.02 -20.30 12.03
CA GLN A 416 -11.00 -20.97 12.88
C GLN A 416 -10.80 -22.46 12.56
N ASN A 417 -11.75 -23.08 11.85
CA ASN A 417 -11.72 -24.48 11.42
C ASN A 417 -11.05 -24.71 10.05
N GLY A 418 -10.54 -23.68 9.36
CA GLY A 418 -9.91 -23.84 8.05
C GLY A 418 -10.84 -23.68 6.84
N THR A 419 -12.13 -23.40 7.05
CA THR A 419 -13.13 -23.31 5.97
C THR A 419 -13.16 -21.93 5.34
N CYS A 420 -13.05 -21.83 4.00
CA CYS A 420 -13.12 -20.51 3.38
C CYS A 420 -14.50 -19.84 3.57
N THR A 421 -14.54 -18.55 3.89
CA THR A 421 -15.79 -17.79 4.01
C THR A 421 -16.19 -17.13 2.70
N LEU A 422 -15.25 -16.89 1.78
CA LEU A 422 -15.59 -16.29 0.48
C LEU A 422 -16.36 -17.31 -0.37
N PRO A 423 -17.57 -16.97 -0.85
CA PRO A 423 -18.45 -17.91 -1.55
C PRO A 423 -17.81 -18.40 -2.86
N TYR A 424 -17.10 -17.49 -3.54
CA TYR A 424 -16.53 -17.62 -4.87
C TYR A 424 -15.31 -16.71 -4.98
N LEU A 425 -14.35 -17.11 -5.81
CA LEU A 425 -13.11 -16.40 -6.05
C LEU A 425 -12.92 -16.17 -7.54
N ASP A 426 -12.49 -14.97 -7.91
CA ASP A 426 -12.20 -14.62 -9.31
C ASP A 426 -11.02 -15.46 -9.81
N GLN A 427 -11.31 -16.40 -10.72
CA GLN A 427 -10.32 -17.32 -11.26
C GLN A 427 -9.12 -16.62 -11.91
N THR A 428 -9.33 -15.45 -12.52
CA THR A 428 -8.24 -14.69 -13.13
C THR A 428 -7.31 -14.13 -12.04
N VAL A 429 -7.87 -13.51 -11.00
CA VAL A 429 -7.06 -12.96 -9.88
C VAL A 429 -6.36 -14.08 -9.12
N CYS A 430 -7.05 -15.18 -8.84
CA CYS A 430 -6.44 -16.34 -8.19
C CYS A 430 -5.29 -16.92 -9.01
N ALA A 431 -5.46 -17.04 -10.33
CA ALA A 431 -4.39 -17.50 -11.21
C ALA A 431 -3.17 -16.57 -11.18
N HIS A 432 -3.37 -15.25 -11.06
CA HIS A 432 -2.27 -14.30 -10.85
C HIS A 432 -1.61 -14.49 -9.50
N ILE A 433 -2.37 -14.51 -8.40
CA ILE A 433 -1.80 -14.70 -7.05
C ILE A 433 -0.95 -15.98 -6.99
N LEU A 434 -1.47 -17.11 -7.50
CA LEU A 434 -0.77 -18.39 -7.56
C LEU A 434 0.45 -18.40 -8.50
N SER A 435 0.56 -17.43 -9.40
CA SER A 435 1.65 -17.31 -10.36
C SER A 435 2.76 -16.36 -9.90
N LEU A 436 2.56 -15.62 -8.80
CA LEU A 436 3.56 -14.71 -8.26
C LEU A 436 4.81 -15.46 -7.81
N ASP A 437 5.96 -14.89 -8.14
CA ASP A 437 7.29 -15.33 -7.72
C ASP A 437 7.96 -14.27 -6.86
N LYS A 438 8.77 -14.71 -5.88
CA LYS A 438 9.41 -13.81 -4.92
C LYS A 438 10.32 -12.79 -5.61
N ASN A 439 11.13 -13.21 -6.57
CA ASN A 439 12.07 -12.32 -7.25
C ASN A 439 11.34 -11.29 -8.10
N MET A 440 10.25 -11.70 -8.77
CA MET A 440 9.38 -10.80 -9.54
C MET A 440 8.78 -9.71 -8.65
N VAL A 441 8.21 -10.10 -7.51
CA VAL A 441 7.61 -9.16 -6.55
C VAL A 441 8.68 -8.21 -6.01
N PHE A 442 9.83 -8.73 -5.62
CA PHE A 442 10.91 -7.92 -5.05
C PHE A 442 11.47 -6.95 -6.08
N PHE A 443 11.68 -7.40 -7.31
CA PHE A 443 12.12 -6.54 -8.42
C PHE A 443 11.18 -5.36 -8.64
N VAL A 444 9.86 -5.57 -8.58
CA VAL A 444 8.85 -4.52 -8.80
C VAL A 444 8.72 -3.56 -7.60
N MET A 445 9.09 -3.98 -6.39
CA MET A 445 8.80 -3.25 -5.14
C MET A 445 10.04 -2.65 -4.45
N SER A 446 11.25 -3.01 -4.87
CA SER A 446 12.50 -2.70 -4.13
C SER A 446 12.88 -1.22 -4.04
N ASP A 447 12.32 -0.35 -4.88
CA ASP A 447 12.46 1.12 -4.76
C ASP A 447 11.48 1.75 -3.77
N LEU A 448 10.47 1.00 -3.32
CA LEU A 448 9.36 1.50 -2.50
C LEU A 448 9.37 0.94 -1.08
N LEU A 449 9.81 -0.32 -0.91
CA LEU A 449 9.74 -1.06 0.34
C LEU A 449 11.13 -1.49 0.80
N ASN A 450 11.35 -1.47 2.12
CA ASN A 450 12.58 -2.01 2.69
C ASN A 450 12.52 -3.54 2.80
N GLN A 451 13.66 -4.19 3.12
CA GLN A 451 13.76 -5.65 3.14
C GLN A 451 12.76 -6.32 4.12
N LYS A 452 12.55 -5.76 5.32
CA LYS A 452 11.58 -6.32 6.29
C LYS A 452 10.16 -6.28 5.73
N GLU A 453 9.80 -5.20 5.06
CA GLU A 453 8.48 -5.02 4.44
C GLU A 453 8.28 -5.93 3.22
N LEU A 454 9.34 -6.12 2.41
CA LEU A 454 9.34 -7.07 1.30
C LEU A 454 9.14 -8.50 1.78
N ASP A 455 9.85 -8.92 2.83
CA ASP A 455 9.68 -10.26 3.41
C ASP A 455 8.29 -10.44 4.04
N ALA A 456 7.75 -9.41 4.70
CA ALA A 456 6.37 -9.44 5.22
C ALA A 456 5.32 -9.50 4.10
N LEU A 457 5.50 -8.73 3.02
CA LEU A 457 4.65 -8.80 1.82
C LEU A 457 4.66 -10.22 1.24
N TRP A 458 5.85 -10.81 1.09
CA TRP A 458 5.97 -12.16 0.56
C TRP A 458 5.31 -13.20 1.47
N GLY A 459 5.50 -13.11 2.79
CA GLY A 459 4.81 -13.97 3.74
C GLY A 459 3.29 -13.88 3.65
N ARG A 460 2.74 -12.69 3.35
CA ARG A 460 1.30 -12.51 3.07
C ARG A 460 0.88 -13.13 1.75
N ILE A 461 1.67 -12.99 0.69
CA ILE A 461 1.43 -13.65 -0.60
C ILE A 461 1.39 -15.16 -0.43
N GLU A 462 2.36 -15.76 0.25
CA GLU A 462 2.40 -17.21 0.51
C GLU A 462 1.21 -17.68 1.35
N GLY A 463 0.82 -16.90 2.37
CA GLY A 463 -0.38 -17.17 3.16
C GLY A 463 -1.64 -17.25 2.29
N VAL A 464 -1.83 -16.26 1.40
CA VAL A 464 -2.97 -16.24 0.46
C VAL A 464 -2.85 -17.35 -0.58
N GLN A 465 -1.67 -17.64 -1.14
CA GLN A 465 -1.48 -18.75 -2.08
C GLN A 465 -1.88 -20.10 -1.44
N ASN A 466 -1.45 -20.35 -0.21
CA ASN A 466 -1.80 -21.55 0.55
C ASN A 466 -3.31 -21.65 0.81
N LEU A 467 -3.95 -20.53 1.15
CA LEU A 467 -5.41 -20.43 1.27
C LEU A 467 -6.11 -20.82 -0.04
N LEU A 468 -5.66 -20.24 -1.15
CA LEU A 468 -6.26 -20.46 -2.47
C LEU A 468 -6.13 -21.91 -2.93
N LEU A 469 -4.96 -22.52 -2.72
CA LEU A 469 -4.73 -23.93 -3.06
C LEU A 469 -5.65 -24.89 -2.29
N LYS A 470 -5.97 -24.57 -1.03
CA LYS A 470 -6.91 -25.37 -0.21
C LYS A 470 -8.37 -25.25 -0.66
N ASN A 471 -8.72 -24.21 -1.42
CA ASN A 471 -10.10 -23.88 -1.82
C ASN A 471 -10.23 -23.74 -3.35
N ILE A 472 -9.41 -24.47 -4.10
CA ILE A 472 -9.33 -24.37 -5.56
C ILE A 472 -10.66 -24.73 -6.25
N ASP A 473 -11.47 -25.58 -5.61
CA ASP A 473 -12.81 -25.99 -6.03
C ASP A 473 -13.84 -24.85 -5.98
N ARG A 474 -13.52 -23.74 -5.30
CA ARG A 474 -14.39 -22.56 -5.17
C ARG A 474 -14.04 -21.42 -6.12
N MET A 475 -12.99 -21.59 -6.94
CA MET A 475 -12.64 -20.65 -8.00
C MET A 475 -13.63 -20.80 -9.15
N THR A 476 -14.24 -19.72 -9.61
CA THR A 476 -15.24 -19.76 -10.69
C THR A 476 -14.93 -18.75 -11.76
N ASP A 477 -15.19 -19.15 -13.02
CA ASP A 477 -14.79 -18.35 -14.17
C ASP A 477 -15.66 -17.09 -14.33
N ASP A 478 -17.00 -17.12 -14.31
CA ASP A 478 -17.78 -15.88 -14.52
C ASP A 478 -19.28 -15.86 -14.13
N THR A 479 -19.89 -16.94 -13.65
CA THR A 479 -21.32 -16.91 -13.28
C THR A 479 -21.48 -16.77 -11.77
N TRP A 480 -21.69 -15.55 -11.30
CA TRP A 480 -22.18 -15.27 -9.95
C TRP A 480 -23.71 -15.13 -10.05
N PRO A 481 -24.51 -16.17 -9.75
CA PRO A 481 -25.96 -16.07 -9.87
C PRO A 481 -26.52 -15.09 -8.82
N ASP A 482 -27.46 -14.24 -9.23
CA ASP A 482 -28.07 -13.17 -8.42
C ASP A 482 -28.63 -13.67 -7.07
N SER A 483 -29.08 -14.92 -7.00
CA SER A 483 -29.60 -15.57 -5.79
C SER A 483 -28.58 -15.63 -4.64
N ASN A 484 -27.29 -15.55 -4.95
CA ASN A 484 -26.21 -15.70 -3.97
C ASN A 484 -25.82 -14.39 -3.28
N ILE A 485 -26.17 -13.22 -3.84
CA ILE A 485 -25.92 -11.91 -3.21
C ILE A 485 -26.76 -11.75 -1.93
N ILE A 486 -27.98 -12.30 -1.93
CA ILE A 486 -28.87 -12.26 -0.75
C ILE A 486 -28.39 -13.25 0.32
N ALA A 487 -27.87 -14.41 -0.07
CA ALA A 487 -27.27 -15.37 0.87
C ALA A 487 -25.97 -14.81 1.50
N LEU A 488 -25.14 -14.12 0.71
CA LEU A 488 -23.95 -13.41 1.15
C LEU A 488 -24.24 -12.31 2.18
N ARG A 489 -25.34 -11.57 2.00
CA ARG A 489 -25.74 -10.49 2.91
C ARG A 489 -26.05 -10.98 4.34
N ASN A 490 -26.50 -12.22 4.48
CA ASN A 490 -26.99 -12.76 5.76
C ASN A 490 -25.96 -13.64 6.49
N GLN A 491 -24.87 -14.07 5.82
CA GLN A 491 -23.99 -15.12 6.34
C GLN A 491 -22.62 -14.61 6.84
N TYR A 492 -22.16 -13.41 6.45
CA TYR A 492 -20.73 -13.04 6.60
C TYR A 492 -20.42 -11.88 7.53
N ASN A 493 -20.56 -12.13 8.83
CA ASN A 493 -20.04 -11.26 9.90
C ASN A 493 -18.53 -10.99 9.76
N GLY A 494 -18.16 -9.76 9.35
CA GLY A 494 -16.79 -9.24 9.43
C GLY A 494 -16.03 -9.02 8.11
N THR A 495 -16.69 -8.97 6.96
CA THR A 495 -16.05 -8.64 5.66
C THR A 495 -16.39 -7.22 5.19
N TYR A 496 -15.79 -6.71 4.10
CA TYR A 496 -16.23 -5.45 3.45
C TYR A 496 -17.73 -5.43 3.23
N PHE A 497 -18.32 -6.60 2.95
CA PHE A 497 -19.74 -6.77 2.73
C PHE A 497 -20.61 -6.37 3.90
N ASN A 498 -20.19 -6.50 5.15
CA ASN A 498 -21.07 -6.10 6.25
C ASN A 498 -21.12 -4.58 6.41
N LYS A 499 -19.96 -3.92 6.32
CA LYS A 499 -19.90 -2.45 6.34
C LYS A 499 -20.50 -1.82 5.07
N ILE A 500 -20.45 -2.51 3.93
CA ILE A 500 -21.10 -2.09 2.69
C ILE A 500 -22.57 -2.52 2.64
N SER A 501 -22.99 -3.62 3.26
CA SER A 501 -24.41 -3.99 3.37
C SER A 501 -25.18 -3.02 4.24
N ASP A 502 -24.51 -2.41 5.23
CA ASP A 502 -25.04 -1.28 6.00
C ASP A 502 -25.20 -0.02 5.13
N LEU A 503 -24.36 0.15 4.10
CA LEU A 503 -24.51 1.21 3.10
C LEU A 503 -25.64 0.88 2.10
N LEU A 504 -25.82 -0.39 1.74
CA LEU A 504 -26.80 -0.89 0.76
C LEU A 504 -28.15 -1.29 1.37
N ALA A 505 -28.37 -1.06 2.66
CA ALA A 505 -29.68 -1.18 3.32
C ALA A 505 -30.43 0.15 3.22
#